data_AF-A0A2V5MEQ2-F1
#
_entry.id   AF-A0A2V5MEQ2-F1
#
_cell.length_a   1.000
_cell.length_b   1.000
_cell.length_c   1.000
_cell.angle_alpha   90.00
_cell.angle_beta   90.00
_cell.angle_gamma   90.00
#
_symmetry.space_group_name_H-M   'P 1'
#
loop_
_entity.id
_entity.type
_entity.pdbx_description
1 polymer ?
#
loop_
_entity_poly.entity_id
_entity_poly.type
_entity_poly.pdbx_seq_one_letter_code
_entity_poly.pdbx_strand_id
1 'polypeptide(L)'
;MDAELEKLVEAGKLTTKSAGQLENLKAGTFCLHKSWGFGRVREWNLLLNQIVIDFATKKSHPMQAQYAAENLTALAPQHFLVRKATDLASIKNLTREDPVALVKNILESLDGRASAQQIGDWLIGDVFTEMEWKRWWESTRKTLKASGAFSIPAKKTDLIEIRGEGVSHADELLVAFNKARQPKQQIA
;
A
#
# COMPACT_ATOMS: atom_id res chain seq x y z
N MET A 1 14.60 -20.17 -14.43
CA MET A 1 14.84 -18.97 -13.62
C MET A 1 15.78 -18.09 -14.43
N ASP A 2 16.00 -16.83 -14.08
CA ASP A 2 16.99 -16.02 -14.82
C ASP A 2 18.40 -16.65 -14.72
N ALA A 3 19.12 -16.75 -15.84
CA ALA A 3 20.40 -17.45 -15.91
C ALA A 3 21.50 -16.82 -15.03
N GLU A 4 21.45 -15.51 -14.78
CA GLU A 4 22.38 -14.84 -13.87
C GLU A 4 22.08 -15.15 -12.40
N LEU A 5 20.79 -15.30 -12.06
CA LEU A 5 20.37 -15.70 -10.72
C LEU A 5 20.69 -17.17 -10.44
N GLU A 6 20.51 -18.06 -11.42
CA GLU A 6 20.90 -19.48 -11.31
C GLU A 6 22.38 -19.63 -10.96
N LYS A 7 23.28 -18.89 -11.64
CA LYS A 7 24.71 -18.86 -11.32
C LYS A 7 25.01 -18.39 -9.90
N LEU A 8 24.26 -17.42 -9.39
CA LEU A 8 24.43 -16.94 -8.00
C LEU A 8 23.94 -17.97 -6.97
N VAL A 9 22.92 -18.76 -7.31
CA VAL A 9 22.45 -19.88 -6.48
C VAL A 9 23.48 -21.00 -6.46
N GLU A 10 24.00 -21.41 -7.62
CA GLU A 10 25.05 -22.43 -7.74
C GLU A 10 26.33 -22.02 -7.00
N ALA A 11 26.67 -20.72 -7.04
CA ALA A 11 27.80 -20.15 -6.29
C ALA A 11 27.54 -19.99 -4.78
N GLY A 12 26.36 -20.37 -4.27
CA GLY A 12 25.99 -20.27 -2.86
C GLY A 12 25.78 -18.84 -2.35
N LYS A 13 25.68 -17.85 -3.24
CA LYS A 13 25.47 -16.43 -2.89
C LYS A 13 24.00 -16.07 -2.68
N LEU A 14 23.10 -16.87 -3.27
CA LEU A 14 21.65 -16.76 -3.13
C LEU A 14 21.02 -18.10 -2.80
N THR A 15 19.88 -18.07 -2.11
CA THR A 15 18.99 -19.24 -2.04
C THR A 15 18.05 -19.26 -3.25
N THR A 16 17.56 -20.44 -3.64
CA THR A 16 16.51 -20.58 -4.68
C THR A 16 15.28 -19.73 -4.39
N LYS A 17 14.89 -19.61 -3.10
CA LYS A 17 13.80 -18.74 -2.67
C LYS A 17 14.10 -17.28 -2.95
N SER A 18 15.31 -16.82 -2.59
CA SER A 18 15.73 -15.44 -2.80
C SER A 18 15.86 -15.10 -4.28
N ALA A 19 16.36 -16.02 -5.10
CA ALA A 19 16.36 -15.86 -6.55
C ALA A 19 14.94 -15.68 -7.10
N GLY A 20 13.98 -16.51 -6.66
CA GLY A 20 12.57 -16.34 -7.04
C GLY A 20 11.96 -15.00 -6.60
N GLN A 21 12.34 -14.46 -5.43
CA GLN A 21 11.92 -13.12 -5.02
C GLN A 21 12.54 -12.03 -5.91
N LEU A 22 13.81 -12.18 -6.28
CA LEU A 22 14.48 -11.23 -7.15
C LEU A 22 13.88 -11.17 -8.54
N GLU A 23 13.31 -12.26 -9.07
CA GLU A 23 12.61 -12.22 -10.37
C GLU A 23 11.45 -11.21 -10.40
N ASN A 24 10.85 -10.91 -9.24
CA ASN A 24 9.82 -9.87 -9.09
C ASN A 24 10.41 -8.45 -8.92
N LEU A 25 11.73 -8.31 -8.86
CA LEU A 25 12.46 -7.06 -8.62
C LEU A 25 13.40 -6.73 -9.79
N LYS A 26 12.96 -7.00 -11.02
CA LYS A 26 13.70 -6.62 -12.24
C LYS A 26 13.83 -5.11 -12.39
N ALA A 27 14.79 -4.68 -13.22
CA ALA A 27 14.95 -3.28 -13.59
C ALA A 27 13.61 -2.64 -14.01
N GLY A 28 13.34 -1.44 -13.52
CA GLY A 28 12.09 -0.72 -13.72
C GLY A 28 10.99 -1.01 -12.70
N THR A 29 11.08 -2.11 -11.94
CA THR A 29 10.07 -2.50 -10.94
C THR A 29 10.05 -1.54 -9.76
N PHE A 30 8.86 -1.24 -9.25
CA PHE A 30 8.68 -0.46 -8.04
C PHE A 30 8.71 -1.37 -6.82
N CYS A 31 9.24 -0.87 -5.71
CA CYS A 31 9.35 -1.64 -4.47
C CYS A 31 9.18 -0.78 -3.23
N LEU A 32 8.88 -1.43 -2.11
CA LEU A 32 8.93 -0.84 -0.77
C LEU A 32 10.03 -1.48 0.07
N HIS A 33 10.80 -0.64 0.74
CA HIS A 33 11.69 -1.04 1.83
C HIS A 33 11.16 -0.48 3.15
N LYS A 34 11.15 -1.28 4.22
CA LYS A 34 10.61 -0.88 5.53
C LYS A 34 11.23 0.41 6.08
N SER A 35 12.54 0.60 5.91
CA SER A 35 13.27 1.75 6.47
C SER A 35 13.54 2.88 5.48
N TRP A 36 13.48 2.60 4.17
CA TRP A 36 13.85 3.59 3.13
C TRP A 36 12.66 4.03 2.27
N GLY A 37 11.52 3.38 2.46
CA GLY A 37 10.27 3.71 1.78
C GLY A 37 10.25 3.25 0.32
N PHE A 38 9.51 4.01 -0.48
CA PHE A 38 9.28 3.71 -1.89
C PHE A 38 10.55 3.87 -2.72
N GLY A 39 10.77 2.93 -3.63
CA GLY A 39 11.87 2.96 -4.57
C GLY A 39 11.52 2.33 -5.91
N ARG A 40 12.42 2.54 -6.88
CA ARG A 40 12.38 1.90 -8.19
C ARG A 40 13.70 1.20 -8.45
N VAL A 41 13.66 -0.07 -8.80
CA VAL A 41 14.85 -0.81 -9.23
C VAL A 41 15.38 -0.15 -10.48
N ARG A 42 16.61 0.37 -10.41
CA ARG A 42 17.28 0.95 -11.56
C ARG A 42 17.83 -0.14 -12.44
N GLU A 43 18.60 -1.04 -11.86
CA GLU A 43 19.28 -2.10 -12.57
C GLU A 43 19.64 -3.28 -11.67
N TRP A 44 19.89 -4.40 -12.32
CA TRP A 44 20.57 -5.55 -11.75
C TRP A 44 22.06 -5.44 -12.02
N ASN A 45 22.86 -5.53 -10.97
CA ASN A 45 24.30 -5.64 -11.05
C ASN A 45 24.71 -6.98 -10.42
N LEU A 46 24.21 -8.06 -11.01
CA LEU A 46 24.38 -9.43 -10.47
C LEU A 46 25.82 -9.92 -10.56
N LEU A 47 26.63 -9.35 -11.46
CA LEU A 47 28.09 -9.54 -11.48
C LEU A 47 28.72 -9.18 -10.13
N LEU A 48 28.25 -8.09 -9.50
CA LEU A 48 28.66 -7.66 -8.16
C LEU A 48 27.77 -8.21 -7.04
N ASN A 49 26.87 -9.15 -7.35
CA ASN A 49 25.85 -9.68 -6.44
C ASN A 49 24.96 -8.58 -5.83
N GLN A 50 24.61 -7.57 -6.63
CA GLN A 50 23.85 -6.40 -6.18
C GLN A 50 22.67 -6.08 -7.08
N ILE A 51 21.69 -5.40 -6.51
CA ILE A 51 20.70 -4.63 -7.26
C ILE A 51 20.82 -3.16 -6.86
N VAL A 52 20.59 -2.26 -7.82
CA VAL A 52 20.68 -0.81 -7.60
C VAL A 52 19.28 -0.23 -7.60
N ILE A 53 18.95 0.53 -6.57
CA ILE A 53 17.59 1.07 -6.37
C ILE A 53 17.64 2.57 -6.17
N ASP A 54 16.70 3.25 -6.81
CA ASP A 54 16.40 4.65 -6.57
C ASP A 54 15.29 4.79 -5.55
N PHE A 55 15.65 4.95 -4.27
CA PHE A 55 14.72 5.38 -3.23
C PHE A 55 14.47 6.89 -3.31
N ALA A 56 13.38 7.35 -2.70
CA ALA A 56 13.11 8.78 -2.58
C ALA A 56 14.23 9.53 -1.82
N THR A 57 14.76 8.93 -0.75
CA THR A 57 15.79 9.52 0.11
C THR A 57 17.22 9.13 -0.28
N LYS A 58 17.40 8.08 -1.08
CA LYS A 58 18.71 7.54 -1.48
C LYS A 58 18.67 7.09 -2.94
N LYS A 59 19.21 7.92 -3.82
CA LYS A 59 19.38 7.57 -5.25
C LYS A 59 20.56 6.63 -5.44
N SER A 60 20.46 5.77 -6.45
CA SER A 60 21.54 4.86 -6.87
C SER A 60 22.08 3.99 -5.74
N HIS A 61 21.21 3.53 -4.83
CA HIS A 61 21.64 2.78 -3.67
C HIS A 61 21.93 1.31 -4.03
N PRO A 62 23.19 0.84 -3.94
CA PRO A 62 23.49 -0.56 -4.17
C PRO A 62 23.08 -1.40 -2.96
N MET A 63 22.46 -2.54 -3.21
CA MET A 63 21.99 -3.46 -2.19
C MET A 63 22.37 -4.88 -2.55
N GLN A 64 22.91 -5.65 -1.59
CA GLN A 64 23.23 -7.06 -1.82
C GLN A 64 21.98 -7.83 -2.24
N ALA A 65 22.11 -8.69 -3.25
CA ALA A 65 20.98 -9.37 -3.88
C ALA A 65 20.15 -10.19 -2.86
N GLN A 66 20.82 -10.90 -1.94
CA GLN A 66 20.14 -11.65 -0.88
C GLN A 66 19.34 -10.72 0.05
N TYR A 67 19.94 -9.62 0.49
CA TYR A 67 19.29 -8.67 1.40
C TYR A 67 18.08 -7.99 0.73
N ALA A 68 18.23 -7.62 -0.54
CA ALA A 68 17.13 -7.11 -1.35
C ALA A 68 15.96 -8.10 -1.44
N ALA A 69 16.24 -9.37 -1.73
CA ALA A 69 15.23 -10.42 -1.82
C ALA A 69 14.42 -10.61 -0.52
N GLU A 70 15.05 -10.34 0.62
CA GLU A 70 14.44 -10.51 1.95
C GLU A 70 13.70 -9.28 2.44
N ASN A 71 14.07 -8.08 1.99
CA ASN A 71 13.63 -6.81 2.60
C ASN A 71 12.84 -5.90 1.65
N LEU A 72 12.67 -6.30 0.39
CA LEU A 72 11.89 -5.55 -0.59
C LEU A 72 10.60 -6.25 -0.94
N THR A 73 9.52 -5.48 -0.90
CA THR A 73 8.23 -5.90 -1.44
C THR A 73 8.07 -5.27 -2.83
N ALA A 74 8.00 -6.09 -3.87
CA ALA A 74 7.68 -5.62 -5.22
C ALA A 74 6.24 -5.09 -5.27
N LEU A 75 6.03 -3.98 -6.00
CA LEU A 75 4.73 -3.35 -6.12
C LEU A 75 4.18 -3.46 -7.55
N ALA A 76 2.91 -3.85 -7.65
CA ALA A 76 2.19 -3.87 -8.91
C ALA A 76 1.94 -2.42 -9.43
N PRO A 77 1.81 -2.22 -10.75
CA PRO A 77 1.51 -0.91 -11.33
C PRO A 77 0.24 -0.23 -10.79
N GLN A 78 -0.74 -1.04 -10.35
CA GLN A 78 -2.03 -0.59 -9.83
C GLN A 78 -1.95 -0.15 -8.36
N HIS A 79 -0.86 -0.49 -7.66
CA HIS A 79 -0.64 -0.08 -6.29
C HIS A 79 -0.62 1.46 -6.19
N PHE A 80 -1.30 2.01 -5.20
CA PHE A 80 -1.52 3.45 -5.07
C PHE A 80 -0.21 4.25 -5.11
N LEU A 81 0.81 3.84 -4.33
CA LEU A 81 2.10 4.51 -4.33
C LEU A 81 2.79 4.54 -5.69
N VAL A 82 2.61 3.49 -6.52
CA VAL A 82 3.14 3.46 -7.87
C VAL A 82 2.42 4.50 -8.73
N ARG A 83 1.09 4.46 -8.75
CA ARG A 83 0.28 5.44 -9.48
C ARG A 83 0.59 6.88 -9.07
N LYS A 84 0.72 7.14 -7.77
CA LYS A 84 1.10 8.45 -7.23
C LYS A 84 2.47 8.91 -7.73
N ALA A 85 3.45 8.02 -7.77
CA ALA A 85 4.80 8.33 -8.23
C ALA A 85 4.90 8.51 -9.76
N THR A 86 4.06 7.82 -10.54
CA THR A 86 4.10 7.88 -12.01
C THR A 86 3.18 8.93 -12.60
N ASP A 87 2.04 9.22 -11.96
CA ASP A 87 1.03 10.17 -12.44
C ASP A 87 0.29 10.85 -11.27
N LEU A 88 0.96 11.81 -10.65
CA LEU A 88 0.40 12.61 -9.56
C LEU A 88 -0.78 13.47 -10.02
N ALA A 89 -0.82 13.88 -11.30
CA ALA A 89 -1.89 14.72 -11.84
C ALA A 89 -3.22 13.95 -11.87
N SER A 90 -3.20 12.70 -12.35
CA SER A 90 -4.36 11.80 -12.30
C SER A 90 -4.85 11.58 -10.87
N ILE A 91 -3.93 11.38 -9.90
CA ILE A 91 -4.30 11.24 -8.49
C ILE A 91 -4.99 12.50 -7.96
N LYS A 92 -4.47 13.70 -8.28
CA LYS A 92 -5.09 14.98 -7.88
C LYS A 92 -6.48 15.14 -8.50
N ASN A 93 -6.69 14.75 -9.74
CA ASN A 93 -8.02 14.79 -10.36
C ASN A 93 -8.99 13.81 -9.70
N LEU A 94 -8.53 12.58 -9.43
CA LEU A 94 -9.34 11.55 -8.78
C LEU A 94 -9.83 11.97 -7.40
N THR A 95 -9.08 12.80 -6.67
CA THR A 95 -9.53 13.35 -5.38
C THR A 95 -10.82 14.18 -5.48
N ARG A 96 -11.12 14.75 -6.65
CA ARG A 96 -12.30 15.58 -6.91
C ARG A 96 -13.41 14.79 -7.60
N GLU A 97 -13.03 13.96 -8.56
CA GLU A 97 -13.97 13.22 -9.43
C GLU A 97 -14.55 12.00 -8.72
N ASP A 98 -13.70 11.19 -8.08
CA ASP A 98 -14.12 9.97 -7.39
C ASP A 98 -13.24 9.70 -6.15
N PRO A 99 -13.50 10.41 -5.05
CA PRO A 99 -12.76 10.21 -3.80
C PRO A 99 -12.98 8.81 -3.20
N VAL A 100 -14.07 8.12 -3.56
CA VAL A 100 -14.34 6.76 -3.09
C VAL A 100 -13.41 5.76 -3.77
N ALA A 101 -13.27 5.84 -5.10
CA ALA A 101 -12.33 5.01 -5.85
C ALA A 101 -10.88 5.26 -5.41
N LEU A 102 -10.51 6.50 -5.11
CA LEU A 102 -9.19 6.83 -4.55
C LEU A 102 -8.93 6.07 -3.25
N VAL A 103 -9.85 6.17 -2.28
CA VAL A 103 -9.70 5.50 -0.98
C VAL A 103 -9.70 3.98 -1.15
N LYS A 104 -10.54 3.43 -2.02
CA LYS A 104 -10.53 2.00 -2.35
C LYS A 104 -9.14 1.54 -2.81
N ASN A 105 -8.52 2.26 -3.75
CA ASN A 105 -7.20 1.90 -4.25
C ASN A 105 -6.10 1.99 -3.18
N ILE A 106 -6.19 2.96 -2.26
CA ILE A 106 -5.29 3.05 -1.10
C ILE A 106 -5.47 1.85 -0.18
N LEU A 107 -6.72 1.49 0.15
CA LEU A 107 -7.02 0.34 1.01
C LEU A 107 -6.57 -0.98 0.37
N GLU A 108 -6.83 -1.21 -0.91
CA GLU A 108 -6.35 -2.39 -1.64
C GLU A 108 -4.81 -2.49 -1.62
N SER A 109 -4.13 -1.34 -1.60
CA SER A 109 -2.67 -1.24 -1.49
C SER A 109 -2.15 -1.40 -0.04
N LEU A 110 -3.06 -1.43 0.95
CA LEU A 110 -2.81 -1.63 2.37
C LEU A 110 -3.55 -2.88 2.87
N ASP A 111 -3.57 -3.94 2.06
CA ASP A 111 -4.18 -5.24 2.40
C ASP A 111 -5.67 -5.14 2.78
N GLY A 112 -6.39 -4.23 2.13
CA GLY A 112 -7.83 -4.02 2.27
C GLY A 112 -8.25 -3.16 3.47
N ARG A 113 -7.31 -2.68 4.29
CA ARG A 113 -7.64 -1.92 5.51
C ARG A 113 -6.60 -0.89 5.93
N ALA A 114 -7.06 0.26 6.42
CA ALA A 114 -6.17 1.29 6.95
C ALA A 114 -6.91 2.25 7.89
N SER A 115 -6.18 2.87 8.82
CA SER A 115 -6.67 4.01 9.57
C SER A 115 -6.72 5.27 8.71
N ALA A 116 -7.52 6.26 9.11
CA ALA A 116 -7.53 7.58 8.47
C ALA A 116 -6.13 8.23 8.45
N GLN A 117 -5.32 7.99 9.50
CA GLN A 117 -3.95 8.49 9.56
C GLN A 117 -3.09 7.88 8.46
N GLN A 118 -3.10 6.55 8.30
CA GLN A 118 -2.31 5.87 7.26
C GLN A 118 -2.69 6.30 5.84
N ILE A 119 -3.99 6.55 5.59
CA ILE A 119 -4.45 7.11 4.31
C ILE A 119 -3.89 8.53 4.13
N GLY A 120 -3.95 9.34 5.19
CA GLY A 120 -3.40 10.71 5.21
C GLY A 120 -1.90 10.74 4.94
N ASP A 121 -1.12 9.84 5.55
CA ASP A 121 0.34 9.75 5.38
C ASP A 121 0.76 9.58 3.92
N TRP A 122 -0.11 9.03 3.07
CA TRP A 122 0.15 8.83 1.64
C TRP A 122 -0.28 10.00 0.76
N LEU A 123 -1.15 10.89 1.26
CA LEU A 123 -1.73 12.00 0.50
C LEU A 123 -1.18 13.36 0.93
N ILE A 124 -0.88 13.54 2.20
CA ILE A 124 -0.37 14.80 2.75
C ILE A 124 1.06 15.04 2.23
N GLY A 125 1.35 16.29 1.88
CA GLY A 125 2.63 16.72 1.30
C GLY A 125 2.61 16.76 -0.23
N ASP A 126 2.19 15.67 -0.88
CA ASP A 126 2.17 15.58 -2.35
C ASP A 126 0.83 16.05 -2.96
N VAL A 127 -0.28 15.66 -2.33
CA VAL A 127 -1.65 15.87 -2.83
C VAL A 127 -2.34 16.98 -2.05
N PHE A 128 -2.24 16.95 -0.72
CA PHE A 128 -2.90 17.90 0.17
C PHE A 128 -1.92 18.52 1.18
N THR A 129 -2.21 19.74 1.60
CA THR A 129 -1.77 20.23 2.90
C THR A 129 -2.58 19.57 4.02
N GLU A 130 -2.09 19.65 5.26
CA GLU A 130 -2.81 19.19 6.47
C GLU A 130 -4.23 19.77 6.59
N MET A 131 -4.40 21.04 6.24
CA MET A 131 -5.71 21.70 6.33
C MET A 131 -6.67 21.22 5.24
N GLU A 132 -6.19 21.07 4.01
CA GLU A 132 -6.98 20.55 2.89
C GLU A 132 -7.38 19.10 3.14
N TRP A 133 -6.45 18.27 3.64
CA TRP A 133 -6.73 16.90 4.03
C TRP A 133 -7.87 16.79 5.03
N LYS A 134 -7.84 17.58 6.12
CA LYS A 134 -8.90 17.54 7.14
C LYS A 134 -10.28 17.84 6.56
N ARG A 135 -10.38 18.84 5.67
CA ARG A 135 -11.63 19.22 5.00
C ARG A 135 -12.08 18.14 4.02
N TRP A 136 -11.16 17.66 3.18
CA TRP A 136 -11.43 16.63 2.17
C TRP A 136 -11.83 15.29 2.81
N TRP A 137 -11.19 14.91 3.91
CA TRP A 137 -11.48 13.67 4.61
C TRP A 137 -12.85 13.69 5.27
N GLU A 138 -13.28 14.83 5.81
CA GLU A 138 -14.60 14.95 6.41
C GLU A 138 -15.73 14.74 5.40
N SER A 139 -15.62 15.33 4.20
CA SER A 139 -16.60 15.10 3.13
C SER A 139 -16.51 13.68 2.58
N THR A 140 -15.31 13.20 2.29
CA THR A 140 -15.08 11.87 1.71
C THR A 140 -15.58 10.75 2.63
N ARG A 141 -15.38 10.87 3.96
CA ARG A 141 -15.88 9.88 4.93
C ARG A 141 -17.40 9.75 4.89
N LYS A 142 -18.14 10.84 4.65
CA LYS A 142 -19.60 10.79 4.50
C LYS A 142 -19.98 10.02 3.23
N THR A 143 -19.28 10.25 2.12
CA THR A 143 -19.48 9.52 0.86
C THR A 143 -19.13 8.04 0.98
N LEU A 144 -18.04 7.70 1.66
CA LEU A 144 -17.66 6.30 1.92
C LEU A 144 -18.72 5.57 2.76
N LYS A 145 -19.29 6.24 3.77
CA LYS A 145 -20.36 5.66 4.59
C LYS A 145 -21.63 5.43 3.74
N ALA A 146 -21.96 6.38 2.86
CA ALA A 146 -23.12 6.31 2.00
C ALA A 146 -23.02 5.24 0.90
N SER A 147 -21.81 4.93 0.43
CA SER A 147 -21.61 3.91 -0.61
C SER A 147 -21.93 2.48 -0.14
N GLY A 148 -21.88 2.24 1.17
CA GLY A 148 -22.13 0.93 1.76
C GLY A 148 -21.05 -0.13 1.47
N ALA A 149 -20.01 0.21 0.71
CA ALA A 149 -18.93 -0.72 0.33
C ALA A 149 -17.78 -0.79 1.36
N PHE A 150 -17.84 0.02 2.42
CA PHE A 150 -16.78 0.13 3.42
C PHE A 150 -17.35 0.02 4.83
N SER A 151 -16.59 -0.61 5.71
CA SER A 151 -16.78 -0.50 7.15
C SER A 151 -16.12 0.78 7.64
N ILE A 152 -16.92 1.74 8.09
CA ILE A 152 -16.44 3.04 8.59
C ILE A 152 -16.63 3.08 10.11
N PRO A 153 -15.54 2.96 10.90
CA PRO A 153 -15.66 2.92 12.35
C PRO A 153 -16.07 4.29 12.90
N ALA A 154 -16.66 4.31 14.10
CA ALA A 154 -17.00 5.57 14.78
C ALA A 154 -15.75 6.33 15.23
N LYS A 155 -14.78 5.62 15.82
CA LYS A 155 -13.50 6.17 16.27
C LYS A 155 -12.55 6.34 15.08
N LYS A 156 -11.86 7.48 15.04
CA LYS A 156 -10.93 7.83 13.95
C LYS A 156 -9.63 7.01 13.94
N THR A 157 -9.30 6.38 15.07
CA THR A 157 -8.12 5.53 15.25
C THR A 157 -8.31 4.11 14.72
N ASP A 158 -9.57 3.70 14.56
CA ASP A 158 -9.90 2.34 14.16
C ASP A 158 -9.78 2.20 12.64
N LEU A 159 -9.62 0.97 12.17
CA LEU A 159 -9.38 0.68 10.76
C LEU A 159 -10.66 0.81 9.94
N ILE A 160 -10.51 1.40 8.77
CA ILE A 160 -11.50 1.35 7.69
C ILE A 160 -11.16 0.14 6.84
N GLU A 161 -12.17 -0.66 6.52
CA GLU A 161 -12.00 -1.90 5.75
C GLU A 161 -12.94 -1.91 4.54
N ILE A 162 -12.49 -2.48 3.43
CA ILE A 162 -13.37 -2.79 2.29
C ILE A 162 -14.28 -3.94 2.71
N ARG A 163 -15.59 -3.81 2.51
CA ARG A 163 -16.51 -4.93 2.74
C ARG A 163 -16.30 -5.98 1.66
N GLY A 164 -16.14 -7.24 2.07
CA GLY A 164 -16.17 -8.37 1.14
C GLY A 164 -17.55 -8.48 0.47
N GLU A 165 -17.59 -9.06 -0.73
CA GLU A 165 -18.86 -9.40 -1.38
C GLU A 165 -19.72 -10.25 -0.43
N GLY A 166 -20.96 -9.84 -0.19
CA GLY A 166 -21.93 -10.56 0.65
C GLY A 166 -22.01 -10.14 2.12
N VAL A 167 -21.18 -9.20 2.59
CA VAL A 167 -21.33 -8.63 3.96
C VAL A 167 -22.11 -7.33 3.88
N SER A 168 -23.38 -7.35 4.32
CA SER A 168 -24.19 -6.14 4.38
C SER A 168 -23.90 -5.33 5.64
N HIS A 169 -24.24 -4.04 5.63
CA HIS A 169 -24.15 -3.22 6.84
C HIS A 169 -24.96 -3.78 8.01
N ALA A 170 -26.10 -4.42 7.71
CA ALA A 170 -26.96 -5.03 8.72
C ALA A 170 -26.27 -6.23 9.40
N ASP A 171 -25.52 -7.03 8.65
CA ASP A 171 -24.77 -8.17 9.20
C ASP A 171 -23.69 -7.72 10.17
N GLU A 172 -22.98 -6.62 9.87
CA GLU A 172 -22.00 -6.03 10.78
C GLU A 172 -22.65 -5.47 12.05
N LEU A 173 -23.81 -4.79 11.93
CA LEU A 173 -24.56 -4.28 13.07
C LEU A 173 -25.02 -5.43 13.97
N LEU A 174 -25.49 -6.54 13.39
CA LEU A 174 -25.85 -7.75 14.13
C LEU A 174 -24.63 -8.37 14.82
N VAL A 175 -23.48 -8.45 14.16
CA VAL A 175 -22.23 -8.94 14.77
C VAL A 175 -21.77 -8.02 15.90
N ALA A 176 -21.83 -6.70 15.73
CA ALA A 176 -21.47 -5.72 16.76
C ALA A 176 -22.41 -5.79 17.97
N PHE A 177 -23.72 -5.88 17.73
CA PHE A 177 -24.74 -6.08 18.75
C PHE A 177 -24.52 -7.38 19.54
N ASN A 178 -24.21 -8.47 18.85
CA ASN A 178 -23.97 -9.78 19.47
C ASN A 178 -22.65 -9.83 20.24
N LYS A 179 -21.64 -9.04 19.84
CA LYS A 179 -20.35 -8.93 20.55
C LYS A 179 -20.37 -7.92 21.70
N ALA A 180 -21.36 -7.04 21.77
CA ALA A 180 -21.51 -6.05 22.84
C ALA A 180 -21.77 -6.76 24.18
N ARG A 181 -20.88 -6.56 25.15
CA ARG A 181 -20.97 -7.19 26.49
C ARG A 181 -21.88 -6.43 27.47
N GLN A 182 -22.34 -5.23 27.11
CA GLN A 182 -23.21 -4.41 27.94
C GLN A 182 -24.42 -3.89 27.14
N PRO A 183 -25.64 -3.88 27.71
CA PRO A 183 -26.86 -3.46 27.01
C PRO A 183 -26.82 -2.03 26.44
N LYS A 184 -26.06 -1.12 27.06
CA LYS A 184 -25.90 0.25 26.53
C LYS A 184 -25.12 0.32 25.21
N GLN A 185 -24.33 -0.70 24.89
CA GLN A 185 -23.57 -0.79 23.64
C GLN A 185 -24.38 -1.43 22.50
N GLN A 186 -25.58 -1.91 22.79
CA GLN A 186 -26.50 -2.59 21.87
C GLN A 186 -27.52 -1.63 21.22
N ILE A 187 -27.55 -0.35 21.63
CA ILE A 187 -28.59 0.62 21.24
C ILE A 187 -28.05 1.71 20.30
N ALA A 188 -26.73 1.74 20.02
CA ALA A 188 -26.04 2.81 19.30
C ALA A 188 -25.80 2.51 17.81
#